data_AF-A0A1R1DYU5-F1
#
_entry.id   AF-A0A1R1DYU5-F1
#
_cell.length_a   1.000
_cell.length_b   1.000
_cell.length_c   1.000
_cell.angle_alpha   90.00
_cell.angle_beta   90.00
_cell.angle_gamma   90.00
#
_symmetry.space_group_name_H-M   'P 1'
#
loop_
_entity.id
_entity.type
_entity.pdbx_description
1 polymer ?
#
loop_
_entity_poly.entity_id
_entity_poly.type
_entity_poly.pdbx_seq_one_letter_code
_entity_poly.pdbx_strand_id
1 'polypeptide(L)' 'MNFGENLQSELSTQLGALFLLIIGVLAVFFLIKREFSKFIGFFVFALVVSVFVFVPDKIKDLGTAFWDKIFS' A
#
# COMPACT_ATOMS: atom_id res chain seq x y z
N MET A 1 13.02 -8.21 24.89
CA MET A 1 12.61 -7.00 24.12
C MET A 1 12.91 -7.29 22.66
N ASN A 2 11.91 -7.76 21.91
CA ASN A 2 12.05 -8.19 20.52
C ASN A 2 12.06 -6.97 19.59
N PHE A 3 13.24 -6.44 19.30
CA PHE A 3 13.43 -5.31 18.39
C PHE A 3 12.82 -5.59 17.00
N GLY A 4 12.83 -6.85 16.55
CA GLY A 4 12.26 -7.27 15.26
C GLY A 4 10.73 -7.30 15.18
N GLU A 5 10.01 -7.52 16.29
CA GLU A 5 8.54 -7.42 16.32
C GLU A 5 8.09 -5.96 16.38
N ASN A 6 8.78 -5.15 17.21
CA ASN A 6 8.49 -3.73 17.29
C ASN A 6 8.74 -3.05 15.94
N LEU A 7 9.84 -3.35 15.23
CA LEU A 7 10.08 -2.77 13.90
C LEU A 7 9.05 -3.21 12.84
N GLN A 8 8.61 -4.47 12.82
CA GLN A 8 7.58 -4.89 11.86
C GLN A 8 6.24 -4.22 12.12
N SER A 9 5.84 -4.12 13.41
CA SER A 9 4.63 -3.41 13.83
C SER A 9 4.71 -1.91 13.50
N GLU A 10 5.81 -1.26 13.85
CA GLU A 10 6.03 0.17 13.64
C GLU A 10 6.14 0.51 12.15
N LEU A 11 6.85 -0.30 11.34
CA LEU A 11 6.96 -0.10 9.89
C LEU A 11 5.62 -0.33 9.18
N SER A 12 4.87 -1.38 9.52
CA SER A 12 3.55 -1.60 8.93
C SER A 12 2.58 -0.46 9.27
N THR A 13 2.62 0.02 10.52
CA THR A 13 1.77 1.13 10.98
C THR A 13 2.15 2.44 10.31
N GLN A 14 3.46 2.74 10.20
CA GLN A 14 3.95 3.95 9.52
C GLN A 14 3.68 3.92 8.02
N LEU A 15 3.90 2.79 7.33
CA LEU A 15 3.62 2.66 5.90
C LEU A 15 2.13 2.81 5.60
N GLY A 16 1.25 2.20 6.42
CA GLY A 16 -0.19 2.38 6.31
C GLY A 16 -0.63 3.83 6.53
N ALA A 17 -0.10 4.50 7.54
CA ALA A 17 -0.41 5.90 7.83
C ALA A 17 0.04 6.86 6.71
N LEU A 18 1.25 6.66 6.16
CA LEU A 18 1.75 7.44 5.02
C LEU A 18 0.90 7.21 3.77
N PHE A 19 0.51 5.97 3.49
CA PHE A 19 -0.38 5.66 2.37
C PHE A 19 -1.74 6.35 2.49
N LEU A 20 -2.36 6.30 3.67
CA LEU A 20 -3.62 6.99 3.93
C LEU A 20 -3.51 8.51 3.74
N LEU A 21 -2.41 9.11 4.19
CA LEU A 21 -2.14 10.54 3.99
C LEU A 21 -2.05 10.87 2.49
N ILE A 22 -1.26 10.11 1.74
CA ILE A 22 -1.08 10.32 0.30
C ILE A 22 -2.41 10.16 -0.45
N ILE A 23 -3.17 9.11 -0.14
CA ILE A 23 -4.51 8.87 -0.73
C ILE A 23 -5.46 10.01 -0.40
N GLY A 24 -5.46 10.49 0.84
CA GLY A 24 -6.30 11.61 1.27
C GLY A 24 -5.99 12.89 0.50
N VAL A 25 -4.70 13.23 0.34
CA VAL A 25 -4.26 14.40 -0.42
C VAL A 25 -4.64 14.27 -1.90
N LEU A 26 -4.43 13.09 -2.49
CA LEU A 26 -4.77 12.84 -3.90
C LEU A 26 -6.28 12.86 -4.14
N ALA A 27 -7.08 12.35 -3.21
CA ALA A 27 -8.54 12.41 -3.29
C ALA A 27 -9.05 13.86 -3.33
N VAL A 28 -8.51 14.72 -2.45
CA VAL A 28 -8.83 16.17 -2.45
C VAL A 28 -8.37 16.83 -3.75
N PHE A 29 -7.16 16.51 -4.23
CA PHE A 29 -6.63 17.05 -5.48
C PHE A 29 -7.53 16.72 -6.68
N PHE A 30 -8.00 15.48 -6.80
CA PHE A 30 -8.91 15.08 -7.88
C PHE A 30 -10.29 15.72 -7.76
N LEU A 31 -10.81 15.88 -6.54
CA LEU A 31 -12.09 16.54 -6.30
C LEU A 31 -12.08 17.98 -6.81
N ILE A 32 -10.96 18.71 -6.61
CA ILE A 32 -10.77 20.08 -7.11
C ILE A 32 -10.66 20.12 -8.64
N LYS A 33 -9.96 19.14 -9.23
CA LYS A 33 -9.74 19.13 -10.69
C LYS A 33 -11.00 18.86 -11.51
N ARG A 34 -12.10 18.39 -10.90
CA ARG A 34 -13.36 17.99 -11.60
C ARG A 34 -13.13 17.01 -12.75
N GLU A 35 -12.03 16.27 -12.73
CA GLU A 35 -11.68 15.26 -13.75
C GLU A 35 -12.18 13.88 -13.32
N PHE A 36 -13.49 13.64 -13.44
CA PHE A 36 -14.14 12.39 -13.00
C PHE A 36 -13.52 11.12 -13.62
N SER A 37 -13.11 11.16 -14.88
CA SER A 37 -12.50 10.00 -15.54
C SER A 37 -11.16 9.61 -14.90
N LYS A 38 -10.37 10.59 -14.43
CA LYS A 38 -9.09 10.31 -13.77
C LYS A 38 -9.27 9.98 -12.29
N PHE A 39 -10.33 10.49 -11.66
CA PHE A 39 -10.71 10.11 -10.30
C PHE A 39 -11.04 8.62 -10.19
N ILE A 40 -11.84 8.06 -11.12
CA ILE A 40 -12.16 6.63 -11.11
C ILE A 40 -10.91 5.78 -11.35
N GLY A 41 -10.06 6.15 -12.32
CA GLY A 41 -8.81 5.42 -12.58
C GLY A 41 -7.87 5.44 -11.37
N PHE A 42 -7.73 6.59 -10.72
CA PHE A 42 -6.98 6.72 -9.48
C PHE A 42 -7.60 5.91 -8.35
N PHE A 43 -8.93 5.91 -8.22
CA PHE A 43 -9.64 5.18 -7.17
C PHE A 43 -9.45 3.66 -7.28
N VAL A 44 -9.54 3.12 -8.50
CA VAL A 44 -9.28 1.69 -8.74
C VAL A 44 -7.83 1.35 -8.43
N PHE A 45 -6.88 2.18 -8.87
CA PHE A 45 -5.46 2.00 -8.56
C PHE A 45 -5.19 2.06 -7.05
N ALA A 46 -5.76 3.05 -6.36
CA ALA A 46 -5.71 3.22 -4.92
C ALA A 46 -6.24 2.00 -4.17
N LEU A 47 -7.36 1.42 -4.61
CA LEU A 47 -7.90 0.20 -4.02
C LEU A 47 -6.93 -0.98 -4.16
N VAL A 48 -6.37 -1.18 -5.35
CA VAL A 48 -5.38 -2.25 -5.57
C VAL A 48 -4.19 -2.07 -4.65
N VAL A 49 -3.57 -0.88 -4.63
CA VAL A 49 -2.41 -0.58 -3.79
C VAL A 49 -2.73 -0.67 -2.30
N SER A 50 -3.95 -0.33 -1.88
CA SER A 50 -4.35 -0.42 -0.48
C SER A 50 -4.27 -1.85 0.06
N VAL A 51 -4.71 -2.84 -0.73
CA VAL A 51 -4.61 -4.26 -0.37
C VAL A 51 -3.15 -4.68 -0.20
N PHE A 52 -2.25 -4.13 -1.00
CA PHE A 52 -0.81 -4.38 -0.85
C PHE A 52 -0.27 -3.74 0.45
N VAL A 53 -0.56 -2.47 0.70
CA VAL A 53 -0.01 -1.76 1.87
C VAL A 53 -0.54 -2.31 3.20
N PHE A 54 -1.81 -2.69 3.27
CA PHE A 54 -2.45 -3.17 4.51
C PHE A 54 -2.29 -4.67 4.75
N VAL A 55 -1.79 -5.43 3.77
CA VAL A 55 -1.57 -6.87 3.92
C VAL A 55 -0.10 -7.23 3.66
N PRO A 56 0.83 -6.76 4.53
CA PRO A 56 2.26 -6.97 4.35
C PRO A 56 2.66 -8.45 4.39
N ASP A 57 1.94 -9.28 5.15
CA ASP A 57 2.20 -10.72 5.26
C ASP A 57 2.03 -11.42 3.91
N LYS A 58 0.99 -11.06 3.16
CA LYS A 58 0.74 -11.62 1.81
C LYS A 58 1.80 -11.19 0.81
N ILE A 59 2.34 -9.97 0.93
CA ILE A 59 3.45 -9.51 0.07
C ILE A 59 4.72 -10.29 0.38
N LYS A 60 5.00 -10.52 1.66
CA LYS A 60 6.17 -11.28 2.10
C LYS A 60 6.12 -12.70 1.55
N ASP A 61 4.96 -13.34 1.64
CA ASP A 61 4.70 -14.68 1.09
C ASP A 61 4.77 -14.71 -0.45
N LEU A 62 4.25 -13.69 -1.13
CA LEU A 62 4.34 -13.59 -2.59
C LEU A 62 5.78 -13.35 -3.04
N GLY A 63 6.54 -12.53 -2.31
CA GLY A 63 7.94 -12.23 -2.60
C GLY A 63 8.84 -13.44 -2.45
N THR A 64 8.67 -14.22 -1.38
CA THR A 64 9.39 -15.49 -1.20
C THR A 64 8.98 -16.51 -2.26
N ALA A 65 7.68 -16.63 -2.54
CA ALA A 65 7.20 -17.55 -3.59
C ALA A 65 7.70 -17.19 -4.99
N PHE A 66 7.81 -15.89 -5.32
CA PHE A 66 8.41 -15.45 -6.59
C PHE A 66 9.91 -15.70 -6.64
N TRP A 67 10.61 -15.43 -5.54
CA TRP A 67 12.05 -15.65 -5.45
C TRP A 67 12.40 -17.13 -5.63
N ASP A 68 11.72 -18.02 -4.92
CA ASP A 68 11.91 -19.46 -5.04
C ASP A 68 11.58 -19.97 -6.44
N LYS A 69 10.61 -19.36 -7.14
CA LYS A 69 10.20 -19.80 -8.48
C LYS A 69 11.11 -19.29 -9.62
N ILE A 70 11.87 -18.23 -9.37
CA ILE A 70 12.81 -17.64 -10.35
C ILE A 70 14.24 -18.15 -10.13
N PHE A 71 14.62 -18.42 -8.89
CA PHE A 71 15.98 -18.82 -8.53
C PHE A 71 16.14 -20.29 -8.12
N SER A 72 15.07 -21.10 -8.14
CA SER A 72 15.12 -22.58 -8.09
C SER A 72 14.84 -23.19 -9.46
#